data_AF-A0A0M2UQW5-F1
#
_entry.id   AF-A0A0M2UQW5-F1
#
_cell.length_a   1.000
_cell.length_b   1.000
_cell.length_c   1.000
_cell.angle_alpha   90.00
_cell.angle_beta   90.00
_cell.angle_gamma   90.00
#
_symmetry.space_group_name_H-M   'P 1'
#
loop_
_entity.id
_entity.type
_entity.pdbx_description
1 polymer ?
#
loop_
_entity_poly.entity_id
_entity_poly.type
_entity_poly.pdbx_seq_one_letter_code
_entity_poly.pdbx_strand_id
1 'polypeptide(L)'
;MTSYNYTVDPEGKFLRNILGAVGPVCAGINLEYYFSFIDNEHYGCGTKLPHNITSLVGVMNGHYSDLQLGLPWQMVELHEPIRLILLVCCKVETMETILGEAFGYTGQPGHFQCLVKHNWITLAIHDQEQEKLFLWKEGRFVPFEETADVPKYKGDDQRFFLEQGHLLFGQII
;
A
#
# COMPACT_ATOMS: atom_id res chain seq x y z
N MET A 1 16.32 -1.86 14.40
CA MET A 1 15.46 -0.89 13.70
C MET A 1 16.36 0.12 13.03
N THR A 2 16.41 0.15 11.70
CA THR A 2 17.30 1.07 10.96
C THR A 2 16.48 2.30 10.59
N SER A 3 16.90 3.47 11.08
CA SER A 3 16.30 4.75 10.71
C SER A 3 17.09 5.36 9.55
N TYR A 4 16.39 5.91 8.55
CA TYR A 4 17.00 6.63 7.44
C TYR A 4 17.21 8.10 7.82
N ASN A 5 18.42 8.64 7.61
CA ASN A 5 18.73 10.05 7.80
C ASN A 5 18.98 10.71 6.42
N TYR A 6 18.07 11.58 6.01
CA TYR A 6 18.15 12.26 4.71
C TYR A 6 19.32 13.26 4.62
N THR A 7 19.81 13.80 5.74
CA THR A 7 20.88 14.82 5.75
C THR A 7 22.23 14.30 5.28
N VAL A 8 22.45 12.97 5.37
CA VAL A 8 23.67 12.31 4.90
C VAL A 8 23.53 11.70 3.50
N ASP A 9 22.38 11.88 2.85
CA ASP A 9 22.06 11.34 1.53
C ASP A 9 21.44 12.42 0.61
N PRO A 10 22.17 13.52 0.33
CA PRO A 10 21.63 14.66 -0.42
C PRO A 10 21.24 14.31 -1.86
N GLU A 11 21.88 13.28 -2.44
CA GLU A 11 21.57 12.77 -3.78
C GLU A 11 20.51 11.65 -3.76
N GLY A 12 20.01 11.24 -2.59
CA GLY A 12 18.99 10.19 -2.46
C GLY A 12 19.45 8.78 -2.87
N LYS A 13 20.76 8.52 -2.92
CA LYS A 13 21.32 7.23 -3.38
C LYS A 13 20.91 6.08 -2.47
N PHE A 14 20.95 6.29 -1.15
CA PHE A 14 20.57 5.25 -0.19
C PHE A 14 19.06 5.10 -0.15
N LEU A 15 18.33 6.22 -0.14
CA LEU A 15 16.87 6.21 -0.18
C LEU A 15 16.34 5.43 -1.38
N ARG A 16 16.93 5.66 -2.54
CA ARG A 16 16.59 4.95 -3.78
C ARG A 16 16.74 3.45 -3.65
N ASN A 17 17.84 2.96 -3.07
CA ASN A 17 18.05 1.53 -2.87
C ASN A 17 17.03 0.95 -1.87
N ILE A 18 16.73 1.69 -0.80
CA ILE A 18 15.73 1.30 0.19
C ILE A 18 14.35 1.18 -0.48
N LEU A 19 13.91 2.21 -1.21
CA LEU A 19 12.61 2.23 -1.88
C LEU A 19 12.51 1.20 -3.01
N GLY A 20 13.61 0.96 -3.73
CA GLY A 20 13.68 -0.07 -4.77
C GLY A 20 13.49 -1.49 -4.21
N ALA A 21 13.92 -1.75 -2.98
CA ALA A 21 13.74 -3.05 -2.33
C ALA A 21 12.42 -3.14 -1.53
N VAL A 22 12.18 -2.18 -0.64
CA VAL A 22 11.07 -2.19 0.32
C VAL A 22 9.76 -1.80 -0.35
N GLY A 23 9.78 -0.84 -1.27
CA GLY A 23 8.57 -0.35 -1.94
C GLY A 23 7.77 -1.45 -2.62
N PRO A 24 8.37 -2.26 -3.51
CA PRO A 24 7.68 -3.37 -4.17
C PRO A 24 7.22 -4.47 -3.20
N VAL A 25 7.99 -4.77 -2.16
CA VAL A 25 7.62 -5.79 -1.15
C VAL A 25 6.38 -5.34 -0.37
N CYS A 26 6.40 -4.12 0.18
CA CYS A 26 5.27 -3.57 0.92
C CYS A 26 4.03 -3.44 0.03
N ALA A 27 4.19 -2.97 -1.21
CA ALA A 27 3.10 -2.86 -2.16
C ALA A 27 2.53 -4.24 -2.52
N GLY A 28 3.37 -5.24 -2.76
CA GLY A 28 2.93 -6.60 -3.08
C GLY A 28 2.06 -7.20 -1.97
N ILE A 29 2.51 -7.11 -0.72
CA ILE A 29 1.74 -7.59 0.44
C ILE A 29 0.42 -6.82 0.56
N ASN A 30 0.44 -5.48 0.49
CA ASN A 30 -0.79 -4.68 0.60
C ASN A 30 -1.78 -5.00 -0.51
N LEU A 31 -1.33 -5.10 -1.76
CA LEU A 31 -2.19 -5.40 -2.90
C LEU A 31 -2.73 -6.83 -2.86
N GLU A 32 -1.96 -7.79 -2.35
CA GLU A 32 -2.45 -9.17 -2.14
C GLU A 32 -3.63 -9.20 -1.16
N TYR A 33 -3.53 -8.51 -0.02
CA TYR A 33 -4.64 -8.35 0.91
C TYR A 33 -5.81 -7.57 0.29
N TYR A 34 -5.52 -6.46 -0.38
CA TYR A 34 -6.53 -5.59 -0.98
C TYR A 34 -7.37 -6.33 -2.04
N PHE A 35 -6.73 -6.98 -3.01
CA PHE A 35 -7.44 -7.71 -4.07
C PHE A 35 -8.15 -8.94 -3.53
N SER A 36 -7.52 -9.69 -2.61
CA SER A 36 -8.16 -10.82 -1.96
C SER A 36 -9.38 -10.42 -1.13
N PHE A 37 -9.46 -9.17 -0.63
CA PHE A 37 -10.62 -8.67 0.09
C PHE A 37 -11.77 -8.24 -0.84
N ILE A 38 -11.48 -7.41 -1.85
CA ILE A 38 -12.54 -6.79 -2.68
C ILE A 38 -13.24 -7.79 -3.60
N ASP A 39 -12.56 -8.87 -4.00
CA ASP A 39 -13.12 -9.95 -4.82
C ASP A 39 -12.35 -11.25 -4.54
N ASN A 40 -12.73 -11.89 -3.43
CA ASN A 40 -12.08 -13.10 -2.94
C ASN A 40 -12.26 -14.31 -3.86
N GLU A 41 -13.31 -14.34 -4.68
CA GLU A 41 -13.57 -15.44 -5.61
C GLU A 41 -12.58 -15.43 -6.78
N HIS A 42 -12.23 -14.24 -7.28
CA HIS A 42 -11.31 -14.10 -8.43
C HIS A 42 -9.85 -13.84 -8.02
N TYR A 43 -9.62 -13.04 -6.97
CA TYR A 43 -8.27 -12.63 -6.55
C TYR A 43 -7.84 -13.18 -5.20
N GLY A 44 -8.70 -13.96 -4.55
CA GLY A 44 -8.36 -14.76 -3.38
C GLY A 44 -8.56 -16.25 -3.65
N CYS A 45 -8.63 -17.02 -2.57
CA CYS A 45 -8.84 -18.46 -2.66
C CYS A 45 -10.05 -18.97 -1.88
N GLY A 46 -11.06 -18.13 -1.66
CA GLY A 46 -12.28 -18.54 -0.95
C GLY A 46 -12.02 -18.87 0.53
N THR A 47 -12.79 -19.81 1.07
CA THR A 47 -12.64 -20.22 2.47
C THR A 47 -11.52 -21.24 2.63
N LYS A 48 -10.81 -21.24 3.77
CA LYS A 48 -9.78 -22.27 4.07
C LYS A 48 -10.32 -23.70 4.18
N LEU A 49 -11.62 -23.89 4.48
CA LEU A 49 -12.18 -25.20 4.88
C LEU A 49 -12.02 -26.32 3.82
N PRO A 50 -12.30 -26.08 2.53
CA PRO A 50 -12.19 -27.10 1.48
C PRO A 50 -10.87 -27.04 0.69
N HIS A 51 -9.83 -26.34 1.17
CA HIS A 51 -8.58 -26.18 0.42
C HIS A 51 -7.84 -27.50 0.22
N ASN A 52 -7.52 -27.80 -1.02
CA ASN A 52 -6.60 -28.87 -1.41
C ASN A 52 -5.33 -28.25 -2.03
N ILE A 53 -4.19 -28.41 -1.36
CA ILE A 53 -2.90 -27.88 -1.83
C ILE A 53 -2.53 -28.55 -3.14
N THR A 54 -2.29 -27.75 -4.17
CA THR A 54 -2.00 -28.24 -5.53
C THR A 54 -0.61 -27.78 -5.95
N SER A 55 0.28 -28.76 -6.14
CA SER A 55 1.66 -28.56 -6.63
C SER A 55 2.51 -27.55 -5.85
N LEU A 56 2.13 -27.19 -4.62
CA LEU A 56 2.75 -26.12 -3.81
C LEU A 56 2.73 -24.74 -4.49
N VAL A 57 1.87 -24.54 -5.48
CA VAL A 57 1.72 -23.27 -6.21
C VAL A 57 0.46 -22.52 -5.77
N GLY A 58 -0.59 -23.25 -5.39
CA GLY A 58 -1.85 -22.68 -4.94
C GLY A 58 -2.76 -23.74 -4.34
N VAL A 59 -4.06 -23.44 -4.30
CA VAL A 59 -5.07 -24.33 -3.73
C VAL A 59 -6.24 -24.51 -4.69
N MET A 60 -6.85 -25.69 -4.67
CA MET A 60 -8.18 -25.91 -5.22
C MET A 60 -9.21 -25.82 -4.08
N ASN A 61 -10.32 -25.15 -4.34
CA ASN A 61 -11.47 -25.09 -3.45
C ASN A 61 -12.37 -26.32 -3.69
N GLY A 62 -12.35 -27.28 -2.77
CA GLY A 62 -13.07 -28.54 -2.88
C GLY A 62 -12.35 -29.55 -3.78
N HIS A 63 -13.09 -30.56 -4.25
CA HIS A 63 -12.55 -31.63 -5.10
C HIS A 63 -12.39 -31.22 -6.57
N TYR A 64 -13.07 -30.14 -7.00
CA TYR A 64 -13.04 -29.64 -8.37
C TYR A 64 -13.28 -28.13 -8.40
N SER A 65 -12.31 -27.39 -8.91
CA SER A 65 -12.31 -25.94 -9.10
C SER A 65 -11.07 -25.54 -9.92
N ASP A 66 -10.98 -24.27 -10.30
CA ASP A 66 -9.75 -23.71 -10.85
C ASP A 66 -8.68 -23.58 -9.75
N LEU A 67 -7.42 -23.50 -10.17
CA LEU A 67 -6.31 -23.20 -9.26
C LEU A 67 -6.44 -21.75 -8.77
N GLN A 68 -6.70 -21.58 -7.48
CA GLN A 68 -6.83 -20.27 -6.86
C GLN A 68 -5.52 -19.83 -6.20
N LEU A 69 -5.24 -18.54 -6.29
CA LEU A 69 -4.08 -17.86 -5.73
C LEU A 69 -4.55 -16.75 -4.77
N GLY A 70 -3.64 -16.18 -4.00
CA GLY A 70 -3.97 -15.13 -3.05
C GLY A 70 -4.52 -15.67 -1.73
N LEU A 71 -5.21 -14.82 -0.99
CA LEU A 71 -5.53 -15.09 0.41
C LEU A 71 -6.94 -15.61 0.62
N PRO A 72 -7.13 -16.52 1.58
CA PRO A 72 -8.46 -16.98 1.95
C PRO A 72 -9.22 -15.92 2.74
N TRP A 73 -10.54 -16.01 2.73
CA TRP A 73 -11.43 -15.08 3.43
C TRP A 73 -11.03 -14.86 4.89
N GLN A 74 -10.68 -15.92 5.62
CA GLN A 74 -10.29 -15.85 7.04
C GLN A 74 -8.97 -15.09 7.30
N MET A 75 -8.20 -14.75 6.27
CA MET A 75 -7.03 -13.88 6.41
C MET A 75 -7.35 -12.42 6.16
N VAL A 76 -8.44 -12.12 5.44
CA VAL A 76 -8.76 -10.76 5.01
C VAL A 76 -9.98 -10.18 5.72
N GLU A 77 -10.89 -11.01 6.26
CA GLU A 77 -12.16 -10.57 6.86
C GLU A 77 -12.02 -9.62 8.06
N LEU A 78 -10.84 -9.57 8.68
CA LEU A 78 -10.51 -8.67 9.80
C LEU A 78 -9.82 -7.37 9.35
N HIS A 79 -9.48 -7.23 8.08
CA HIS A 79 -8.75 -6.09 7.55
C HIS A 79 -9.64 -5.19 6.70
N GLU A 80 -9.42 -3.89 6.76
CA GLU A 80 -10.02 -2.96 5.81
C GLU A 80 -9.21 -2.93 4.50
N PRO A 81 -9.87 -2.90 3.32
CA PRO A 81 -9.19 -2.85 2.04
C PRO A 81 -8.69 -1.42 1.76
N ILE A 82 -7.58 -1.05 2.39
CA ILE A 82 -6.91 0.24 2.19
C ILE A 82 -5.69 0.08 1.28
N ARG A 83 -5.46 1.06 0.40
CA ARG A 83 -4.23 1.12 -0.40
C ARG A 83 -3.08 1.65 0.45
N LEU A 84 -1.89 1.07 0.26
CA LEU A 84 -0.67 1.47 0.95
C LEU A 84 -0.37 2.96 0.74
N ILE A 85 -0.10 3.65 1.84
CA ILE A 85 0.48 4.99 1.86
C ILE A 85 1.92 4.86 2.35
N LEU A 86 2.87 5.31 1.54
CA LEU A 86 4.27 5.46 1.95
C LEU A 86 4.55 6.92 2.28
N LEU A 87 4.88 7.20 3.54
CA LEU A 87 5.39 8.49 3.97
C LEU A 87 6.92 8.45 4.02
N VAL A 88 7.58 9.30 3.25
CA VAL A 88 9.04 9.36 3.17
C VAL A 88 9.51 10.75 3.58
N CYS A 89 10.46 10.81 4.52
CA CYS A 89 11.10 12.05 4.92
C CYS A 89 12.31 12.33 4.02
N CYS A 90 12.15 13.22 3.05
CA CYS A 90 13.22 13.71 2.18
C CYS A 90 12.79 15.03 1.50
N LYS A 91 13.71 15.67 0.77
CA LYS A 91 13.36 16.82 -0.08
C LYS A 91 12.52 16.36 -1.27
N VAL A 92 11.59 17.20 -1.70
CA VAL A 92 10.73 16.91 -2.86
C VAL A 92 11.56 16.66 -4.11
N GLU A 93 12.59 17.48 -4.36
CA GLU A 93 13.45 17.41 -5.54
C GLU A 93 14.24 16.08 -5.60
N THR A 94 14.65 15.57 -4.43
CA THR A 94 15.31 14.26 -4.32
C THR A 94 14.35 13.16 -4.77
N MET A 95 13.08 13.21 -4.34
CA MET A 95 12.10 12.21 -4.75
C MET A 95 11.72 12.33 -6.23
N GLU A 96 11.58 13.55 -6.76
CA GLU A 96 11.34 13.76 -8.20
C GLU A 96 12.45 13.15 -9.05
N THR A 97 13.71 13.28 -8.60
CA THR A 97 14.86 12.64 -9.24
C THR A 97 14.72 11.12 -9.22
N ILE A 98 14.43 10.52 -8.06
CA ILE A 98 14.25 9.06 -7.90
C ILE A 98 13.11 8.53 -8.79
N LEU A 99 12.01 9.28 -8.90
CA LEU A 99 10.87 8.91 -9.76
C LEU A 99 11.17 9.13 -11.25
N GLY A 100 12.05 10.06 -11.60
CA GLY A 100 12.49 10.34 -12.97
C GLY A 100 13.47 9.30 -13.53
N GLU A 101 14.29 8.68 -12.68
CA GLU A 101 15.29 7.69 -13.08
C GLU A 101 14.66 6.33 -13.49
N ALA A 102 15.16 5.74 -14.57
CA ALA A 102 14.84 4.35 -14.94
C ALA A 102 15.66 3.39 -14.07
N PHE A 103 15.01 2.42 -13.42
CA PHE A 103 15.65 1.57 -12.40
C PHE A 103 15.20 0.10 -12.51
N GLY A 104 15.73 -0.64 -13.47
CA GLY A 104 15.49 -2.07 -13.58
C GLY A 104 16.57 -2.74 -14.40
N TYR A 105 16.73 -4.06 -14.25
CA TYR A 105 17.69 -4.87 -15.03
C TYR A 105 17.49 -4.75 -16.55
N THR A 106 16.35 -4.21 -16.98
CA THR A 106 15.89 -4.11 -18.37
C THR A 106 15.96 -2.69 -18.95
N GLY A 107 16.49 -1.70 -18.21
CA GLY A 107 16.50 -0.29 -18.64
C GLY A 107 15.13 0.41 -18.60
N GLN A 108 14.14 -0.23 -17.98
CA GLN A 108 12.78 0.29 -17.77
C GLN A 108 12.66 1.00 -16.40
N PRO A 109 11.62 1.81 -16.17
CA PRO A 109 11.31 2.33 -14.83
C PRO A 109 11.25 1.19 -13.81
N GLY A 110 11.78 1.43 -12.62
CA GLY A 110 11.75 0.42 -11.57
C GLY A 110 10.36 0.14 -11.04
N HIS A 111 10.22 -1.01 -10.37
CA HIS A 111 8.94 -1.43 -9.82
C HIS A 111 8.35 -0.36 -8.89
N PHE A 112 9.16 0.27 -8.04
CA PHE A 112 8.71 1.36 -7.16
C PHE A 112 8.14 2.55 -7.95
N GLN A 113 8.84 3.02 -8.98
CA GLN A 113 8.37 4.10 -9.84
C GLN A 113 7.07 3.73 -10.54
N CYS A 114 6.94 2.50 -11.04
CA CYS A 114 5.71 2.02 -11.67
C CYS A 114 4.55 2.00 -10.68
N LEU A 115 4.77 1.54 -9.44
CA LEU A 115 3.73 1.49 -8.42
C LEU A 115 3.20 2.88 -8.07
N VAL A 116 4.09 3.87 -7.94
CA VAL A 116 3.72 5.27 -7.63
C VAL A 116 3.07 5.95 -8.83
N LYS A 117 3.69 5.89 -10.02
CA LYS A 117 3.21 6.60 -11.22
C LYS A 117 1.85 6.11 -11.72
N HIS A 118 1.55 4.83 -11.53
CA HIS A 118 0.25 4.25 -11.91
C HIS A 118 -0.77 4.22 -10.76
N ASN A 119 -0.49 4.91 -9.63
CA ASN A 119 -1.39 5.00 -8.47
C ASN A 119 -1.80 3.64 -7.87
N TRP A 120 -0.92 2.63 -7.97
CA TRP A 120 -1.09 1.37 -7.23
C TRP A 120 -0.87 1.58 -5.74
N ILE A 121 0.01 2.52 -5.38
CA ILE A 121 0.24 2.98 -4.01
C ILE A 121 0.24 4.51 -3.95
N THR A 122 -0.02 5.07 -2.77
CA THR A 122 0.07 6.52 -2.52
C THR A 122 1.44 6.85 -1.95
N LEU A 123 2.09 7.88 -2.51
CA LEU A 123 3.35 8.41 -2.00
C LEU A 123 3.12 9.80 -1.38
N ALA A 124 3.55 9.95 -0.13
CA ALA A 124 3.58 11.19 0.60
C ALA A 124 5.02 11.53 0.99
N ILE A 125 5.41 12.79 0.86
CA ILE A 125 6.74 13.29 1.22
C ILE A 125 6.60 14.29 2.34
N HIS A 126 7.41 14.11 3.39
CA HIS A 126 7.60 15.11 4.42
C HIS A 126 8.93 15.82 4.17
N ASP A 127 8.85 17.03 3.63
CA ASP A 127 10.01 17.89 3.46
C ASP A 127 10.24 18.66 4.76
N GLN A 128 11.28 18.25 5.48
CA GLN A 128 11.63 18.83 6.79
C GLN A 128 12.24 20.24 6.67
N GLU A 129 12.78 20.64 5.52
CA GLU A 129 13.29 22.00 5.34
C GLU A 129 12.15 23.00 5.12
N GLN A 130 11.07 22.54 4.48
CA GLN A 130 9.87 23.36 4.25
C GLN A 130 8.82 23.19 5.36
N GLU A 131 9.02 22.24 6.27
CA GLU A 131 8.04 21.78 7.29
C GLU A 131 6.65 21.49 6.67
N LYS A 132 6.64 20.86 5.49
CA LYS A 132 5.43 20.61 4.70
C LYS A 132 5.34 19.18 4.22
N LEU A 133 4.09 18.73 4.13
CA LEU A 133 3.73 17.45 3.51
C LEU A 133 3.33 17.68 2.05
N PHE A 134 3.71 16.75 1.19
CA PHE A 134 3.36 16.73 -0.22
C PHE A 134 2.81 15.37 -0.60
N LEU A 135 1.82 15.32 -1.48
CA LEU A 135 1.27 14.10 -2.05
C LEU A 135 1.61 13.99 -3.52
N TRP A 136 1.93 12.78 -3.97
CA TRP A 136 2.02 12.49 -5.40
C TRP A 136 0.60 12.42 -6.00
N LYS A 137 0.27 13.33 -6.91
CA LYS A 137 -0.99 13.34 -7.67
C LYS A 137 -0.73 13.75 -9.11
N GLU A 138 -1.32 13.01 -10.06
CA GLU A 138 -1.30 13.34 -11.49
C GLU A 138 0.10 13.64 -12.06
N GLY A 139 1.13 12.91 -11.59
CA GLY A 139 2.49 13.03 -12.09
C GLY A 139 3.34 14.13 -11.44
N ARG A 140 2.86 14.77 -10.36
CA ARG A 140 3.60 15.81 -9.62
C ARG A 140 3.35 15.74 -8.12
N PHE A 141 4.21 16.38 -7.34
CA PHE A 141 3.97 16.62 -5.93
C PHE A 141 3.11 17.86 -5.73
N VAL A 142 2.01 17.71 -5.00
CA VAL A 142 1.14 18.81 -4.58
C VAL A 142 1.20 18.95 -3.05
N PRO A 143 1.21 20.16 -2.48
CA PRO A 143 1.12 20.33 -1.04
C PRO A 143 -0.10 19.60 -0.47
N PHE A 144 0.10 18.89 0.64
CA PHE A 144 -0.99 18.31 1.39
C PHE A 144 -1.73 19.42 2.12
N GLU A 145 -3.01 19.59 1.79
CA GLU A 145 -3.92 20.46 2.54
C GLU A 145 -4.75 19.58 3.46
N GLU A 146 -4.71 19.89 4.76
CA GLU A 146 -5.55 19.23 5.75
C GLU A 146 -7.02 19.52 5.42
N THR A 147 -7.63 18.57 4.72
CA THR A 147 -9.04 18.65 4.38
C THR A 147 -9.78 18.16 5.60
N ALA A 148 -10.43 19.08 6.32
CA ALA A 148 -11.19 18.82 7.55
C ALA A 148 -12.43 17.93 7.37
N ASP A 149 -12.51 17.15 6.28
CA ASP A 149 -13.58 16.18 6.05
C ASP A 149 -13.24 14.89 6.80
N VAL A 150 -13.42 14.97 8.11
CA VAL A 150 -13.34 13.84 9.03
C VAL A 150 -14.28 12.75 8.51
N PRO A 151 -13.81 11.53 8.24
CA PRO A 151 -14.64 10.45 7.72
C PRO A 151 -15.87 10.24 8.61
N LYS A 152 -17.04 10.29 7.97
CA LYS A 152 -18.33 10.11 8.63
C LYS A 152 -18.77 8.66 8.44
N TYR A 153 -18.73 7.88 9.49
CA TYR A 153 -19.15 6.49 9.48
C TYR A 153 -20.64 6.39 9.79
N LYS A 154 -21.42 5.70 8.95
CA LYS A 154 -22.81 5.38 9.28
C LYS A 154 -22.85 4.26 10.32
N GLY A 155 -23.47 4.52 11.46
CA GLY A 155 -23.52 3.59 12.61
C GLY A 155 -24.44 2.36 12.45
N ASP A 156 -24.63 1.83 11.24
CA ASP A 156 -25.63 0.76 11.00
C ASP A 156 -25.17 -0.64 11.42
N ASP A 157 -23.86 -0.89 11.63
CA ASP A 157 -23.36 -2.22 12.05
C ASP A 157 -22.83 -2.20 13.49
N GLN A 158 -23.61 -2.78 14.41
CA GLN A 158 -23.26 -2.88 15.83
C GLN A 158 -21.93 -3.62 16.07
N ARG A 159 -21.45 -4.47 15.16
CA ARG A 159 -20.21 -5.24 15.36
C ARG A 159 -18.95 -4.36 15.28
N PHE A 160 -18.99 -3.23 14.59
CA PHE A 160 -17.84 -2.35 14.38
C PHE A 160 -17.76 -1.18 15.37
N PHE A 161 -18.88 -0.80 16.01
CA PHE A 161 -18.97 0.43 16.80
C PHE A 161 -19.28 0.22 18.30
N LEU A 162 -19.22 -1.01 18.80
CA LEU A 162 -19.40 -1.30 20.24
C LEU A 162 -18.23 -0.80 21.10
N GLU A 163 -17.05 -0.59 20.50
CA GLU A 163 -15.92 0.06 21.16
C GLU A 163 -15.69 1.42 20.50
N GLN A 164 -15.77 2.50 21.27
CA GLN A 164 -15.58 3.85 20.73
C GLN A 164 -14.09 4.22 20.63
N GLY A 165 -13.21 3.40 21.21
CA GLY A 165 -11.79 3.70 21.41
C GLY A 165 -10.88 3.40 20.21
N HIS A 166 -11.34 2.63 19.21
CA HIS A 166 -10.51 2.25 18.06
C HIS A 166 -10.66 3.15 16.83
N LEU A 167 -11.62 4.09 16.83
CA LEU A 167 -11.74 5.06 15.74
C LEU A 167 -10.74 6.20 15.95
N LEU A 168 -9.56 6.06 15.34
CA LEU A 168 -8.44 6.98 15.52
C LEU A 168 -8.64 8.36 14.86
N PHE A 169 -9.59 8.54 13.93
CA PHE A 169 -9.67 9.76 13.12
C PHE A 169 -11.04 10.10 12.48
N GLY A 170 -12.17 9.53 12.92
CA GLY A 170 -13.48 9.77 12.29
C GLY A 170 -14.66 9.97 13.25
N GLN A 171 -15.81 10.41 12.71
CA GLN A 171 -17.06 10.66 13.44
C GLN A 171 -18.14 9.66 13.03
N ILE A 172 -18.91 9.13 13.97
CA ILE A 172 -20.10 8.32 13.67
C ILE A 172 -21.30 9.27 13.50
N ILE A 173 -22.08 9.11 12.43
CA ILE A 173 -23.35 9.83 12.17
C ILE A 173 -24.52 8.85 12.20
#